data_AF-A0A958IRR8-F1
#
_entry.id   AF-A0A958IRR8-F1
#
_cell.length_a   1.000
_cell.length_b   1.000
_cell.length_c   1.000
_cell.angle_alpha   90.00
_cell.angle_beta   90.00
_cell.angle_gamma   90.00
#
_symmetry.space_group_name_H-M   'P 1'
#
loop_
_entity.id
_entity.type
_entity.pdbx_description
1 polymer ?
#
loop_
_entity_poly.entity_id
_entity_poly.type
_entity_poly.pdbx_seq_one_letter_code
_entity_poly.pdbx_strand_id
1 'polypeptide(L)'
;MVAAKALQLALRVEQLSPDRAFIREAALLHDIGIFLTDAPDIGCFGKHPYIMHGILGREILEKEGLPRHALVCERHTGTGISREDIVSQKLPLPLRDMRPVSLEEQLICYADKFYSKNPQKLRIEKPVEKIRAKLARFGEDKVQQFERWVEQFGT
;
A
#
# COMPACT_ATOMS: atom_id res chain seq x y z
N MET A 1 11.54 5.76 5.37
CA MET A 1 10.06 5.99 5.29
C MET A 1 9.60 5.68 3.88
N VAL A 2 8.33 5.32 3.68
CA VAL A 2 7.79 4.75 2.42
C VAL A 2 8.21 5.54 1.17
N ALA A 3 8.04 6.87 1.14
CA ALA A 3 8.42 7.70 -0.02
C ALA A 3 9.90 7.59 -0.39
N ALA A 4 10.81 7.61 0.60
CA ALA A 4 12.24 7.48 0.34
C ALA A 4 12.59 6.11 -0.24
N LYS A 5 11.98 5.04 0.29
CA LYS A 5 12.19 3.69 -0.23
C LYS A 5 11.62 3.52 -1.64
N ALA A 6 10.41 4.01 -1.89
CA ALA A 6 9.79 3.97 -3.21
C ALA A 6 10.65 4.69 -4.26
N LEU A 7 11.22 5.85 -3.92
CA LEU A 7 12.17 6.57 -4.78
C LEU A 7 13.48 5.82 -4.99
N GLN A 8 14.02 5.17 -3.96
CA GLN A 8 15.23 4.33 -4.10
C GLN A 8 14.98 3.15 -5.04
N LEU A 9 13.82 2.49 -4.91
CA LEU A 9 13.42 1.39 -5.79
C LEU A 9 13.19 1.87 -7.23
N ALA A 10 12.62 3.06 -7.41
CA ALA A 10 12.43 3.67 -8.73
C ALA A 10 13.76 3.86 -9.49
N LEU A 11 14.86 4.16 -8.80
CA LEU A 11 16.19 4.27 -9.42
C LEU A 11 16.71 2.94 -9.99
N ARG A 12 16.25 1.80 -9.46
CA ARG A 12 16.64 0.47 -9.98
C ARG A 12 15.90 0.07 -11.25
N VAL A 13 14.85 0.81 -11.57
CA VAL A 13 14.03 0.61 -12.77
C VAL A 13 13.93 1.89 -13.59
N GLU A 14 14.99 2.70 -13.59
CA GLU A 14 15.04 3.99 -14.29
C GLU A 14 14.77 3.84 -15.80
N GLN A 15 15.12 2.70 -16.40
CA GLN A 15 14.80 2.35 -17.78
C GLN A 15 13.30 2.29 -18.08
N LEU A 16 12.45 2.13 -17.05
CA LEU A 16 11.00 2.17 -17.17
C LEU A 16 10.42 3.59 -17.00
N SER A 17 11.28 4.60 -16.84
CA SER A 17 10.91 6.02 -16.71
C SER A 17 9.85 6.32 -15.63
N PRO A 18 10.04 5.86 -14.37
CA PRO A 18 9.06 6.07 -13.31
C PRO A 18 8.84 7.57 -13.01
N ASP A 19 7.59 7.98 -12.83
CA ASP A 19 7.25 9.35 -12.43
C ASP A 19 7.61 9.60 -10.96
N ARG A 20 8.86 10.02 -10.73
CA ARG A 20 9.42 10.23 -9.38
C ARG A 20 8.70 11.32 -8.59
N ALA A 21 8.17 12.36 -9.26
CA ALA A 21 7.44 13.43 -8.60
C ALA A 21 6.12 12.86 -8.03
N PHE A 22 5.38 12.14 -8.86
CA PHE A 22 4.16 11.45 -8.45
C PHE A 22 4.42 10.40 -7.37
N ILE A 23 5.47 9.57 -7.49
CA ILE A 23 5.84 8.58 -6.46
C ILE A 23 6.01 9.23 -5.10
N ARG A 24 6.75 10.36 -5.04
CA ARG A 24 6.99 11.07 -3.79
C ARG A 24 5.69 11.56 -3.17
N GLU A 25 4.83 12.19 -3.96
CA GLU A 25 3.56 12.76 -3.48
C GLU A 25 2.58 11.67 -3.04
N ALA A 26 2.34 10.68 -3.90
CA ALA A 26 1.41 9.61 -3.61
C ALA A 26 1.86 8.73 -2.44
N ALA A 27 3.17 8.51 -2.27
CA ALA A 27 3.69 7.79 -1.10
C ALA A 27 3.52 8.56 0.22
N LEU A 28 3.40 9.89 0.21
CA LEU A 28 3.07 10.66 1.41
C LEU A 28 1.57 10.60 1.72
N LEU A 29 0.74 10.52 0.68
CA LEU A 29 -0.72 10.57 0.80
C LEU A 29 -1.39 9.19 0.90
N HIS A 30 -0.70 8.08 0.60
CA HIS A 30 -1.32 6.75 0.47
C HIS A 30 -2.21 6.34 1.66
N ASP A 31 -1.85 6.78 2.87
CA ASP A 31 -2.54 6.48 4.12
C ASP A 31 -3.40 7.63 4.66
N ILE A 32 -3.69 8.67 3.87
CA ILE A 32 -4.42 9.85 4.37
C ILE A 32 -5.80 9.51 4.98
N GLY A 33 -6.43 8.39 4.58
CA GLY A 33 -7.68 7.92 5.16
C GLY A 33 -7.57 7.23 6.52
N ILE A 34 -6.36 6.99 7.05
CA ILE A 34 -6.14 6.16 8.25
C ILE A 34 -6.79 6.75 9.50
N PHE A 35 -6.84 8.07 9.64
CA PHE A 35 -7.42 8.75 10.80
C PHE A 35 -8.95 8.57 10.91
N LEU A 36 -9.61 8.15 9.83
CA LEU A 36 -11.04 7.83 9.80
C LEU A 36 -11.33 6.40 10.28
N THR A 37 -10.29 5.61 10.55
CA THR A 37 -10.41 4.23 11.02
C THR A 37 -10.21 4.06 12.52
N ASP A 38 -10.85 3.05 13.09
CA ASP A 38 -10.66 2.61 14.47
C ASP A 38 -9.45 1.67 14.54
N ALA A 39 -8.31 2.23 14.95
CA ALA A 39 -7.07 1.50 15.20
C ALA A 39 -6.31 2.14 16.37
N PRO A 40 -6.77 1.93 17.62
CA PRO A 40 -6.24 2.61 18.80
C PRO A 40 -4.75 2.34 19.06
N ASP A 41 -4.26 1.14 18.69
CA ASP A 41 -2.85 0.74 18.83
C ASP A 41 -1.87 1.65 18.07
N ILE A 42 -2.38 2.40 17.09
CA ILE A 42 -1.62 3.38 16.31
C ILE A 42 -2.19 4.79 16.44
N GLY A 43 -3.04 5.03 17.44
CA GLY A 43 -3.60 6.34 17.77
C GLY A 43 -4.72 6.84 16.86
N CYS A 44 -5.39 5.94 16.12
CA CYS A 44 -6.55 6.30 15.29
C CYS A 44 -7.85 5.89 15.99
N PHE A 45 -8.78 6.84 16.13
CA PHE A 45 -10.06 6.68 16.87
C PHE A 45 -11.27 6.98 15.97
N GLY A 46 -11.15 6.66 14.69
CA GLY A 46 -12.21 6.85 13.72
C GLY A 46 -13.35 5.86 13.86
N LYS A 47 -14.26 5.85 12.88
CA LYS A 47 -15.49 5.04 12.93
C LYS A 47 -15.42 3.77 12.09
N HIS A 48 -14.48 3.69 11.16
CA HIS A 48 -14.44 2.62 10.17
C HIS A 48 -13.41 1.54 10.54
N PRO A 49 -13.61 0.27 10.14
CA PRO A 49 -12.57 -0.75 10.25
C PRO A 49 -11.26 -0.32 9.56
N TYR A 50 -10.11 -0.68 10.15
CA TYR A 50 -8.77 -0.35 9.61
C TYR A 50 -8.63 -0.62 8.12
N ILE A 51 -9.17 -1.74 7.61
CA ILE A 51 -9.06 -2.12 6.20
C ILE A 51 -9.65 -1.08 5.22
N MET A 52 -10.57 -0.23 5.68
CA MET A 52 -11.22 0.78 4.85
C MET A 52 -10.38 2.05 4.62
N HIS A 53 -9.22 2.22 5.29
CA HIS A 53 -8.41 3.43 5.16
C HIS A 53 -8.05 3.77 3.69
N GLY A 54 -7.83 2.76 2.85
CA GLY A 54 -7.53 2.97 1.44
C GLY A 54 -8.68 3.59 0.63
N ILE A 55 -9.91 3.08 0.79
CA ILE A 55 -11.08 3.64 0.10
C ILE A 55 -11.48 5.00 0.67
N LEU A 56 -11.33 5.20 1.98
CA LEU A 56 -11.57 6.51 2.61
C LEU A 56 -10.54 7.54 2.15
N GLY A 57 -9.27 7.14 2.02
CA GLY A 57 -8.21 7.97 1.45
C GLY A 57 -8.48 8.32 -0.01
N ARG A 58 -8.99 7.35 -0.79
CA ARG A 58 -9.44 7.60 -2.17
C ARG A 58 -10.54 8.68 -2.22
N GLU A 59 -11.57 8.57 -1.40
CA GLU A 59 -12.66 9.56 -1.38
C GLU A 59 -12.18 10.96 -1.01
N ILE A 60 -11.23 11.09 -0.08
CA ILE A 60 -10.60 12.37 0.28
C ILE A 60 -9.89 12.95 -0.94
N LEU A 61 -8.99 12.18 -1.57
CA LEU A 61 -8.16 12.68 -2.66
C LEU A 61 -8.96 12.95 -3.95
N GLU A 62 -10.03 12.21 -4.21
CA GLU A 62 -10.95 12.54 -5.31
C GLU A 62 -11.64 13.90 -5.10
N LYS A 63 -12.06 14.22 -3.87
CA LYS A 63 -12.65 15.53 -3.52
C LYS A 63 -11.65 16.68 -3.64
N GLU A 64 -10.37 16.42 -3.34
CA GLU A 64 -9.28 17.38 -3.48
C GLU A 64 -8.75 17.50 -4.94
N GLY A 65 -9.36 16.80 -5.90
CA GLY A 65 -8.96 16.88 -7.31
C GLY A 65 -7.67 16.10 -7.65
N LEU A 66 -7.32 15.08 -6.86
CA LEU A 66 -6.13 14.23 -7.01
C LEU A 66 -6.49 12.77 -7.38
N PRO A 67 -7.16 12.52 -8.52
CA PRO A 67 -7.68 11.19 -8.86
C PRO A 67 -6.58 10.13 -9.05
N ARG A 68 -5.38 10.52 -9.52
CA ARG A 68 -4.23 9.59 -9.65
C ARG A 68 -3.75 9.11 -8.28
N HIS A 69 -3.60 10.02 -7.31
CA HIS A 69 -3.16 9.69 -5.95
C HIS A 69 -4.22 8.86 -5.21
N ALA A 70 -5.50 9.12 -5.48
CA ALA A 70 -6.63 8.35 -4.96
C ALA A 70 -6.55 6.85 -5.30
N LEU A 71 -6.08 6.49 -6.50
CA LEU A 71 -5.89 5.08 -6.87
C LEU A 71 -4.79 4.41 -6.04
N VAL A 72 -3.71 5.14 -5.72
CA VAL A 72 -2.66 4.62 -4.83
C VAL A 72 -3.20 4.38 -3.43
N CYS A 73 -3.99 5.30 -2.87
CA CYS A 73 -4.67 5.08 -1.58
C CYS A 73 -5.51 3.81 -1.61
N GLU A 74 -6.30 3.60 -2.66
CA GLU A 74 -7.17 2.44 -2.73
C GLU A 74 -6.39 1.11 -2.84
N ARG A 75 -5.29 1.11 -3.60
CA ARG A 75 -4.66 -0.12 -4.09
C ARG A 75 -3.39 -0.53 -3.34
N HIS A 76 -2.91 0.27 -2.40
CA HIS A 76 -1.63 -0.01 -1.71
C HIS A 76 -1.74 -1.06 -0.57
N THR A 77 -2.95 -1.43 -0.14
CA THR A 77 -3.14 -2.35 1.00
C THR A 77 -2.71 -3.77 0.63
N GLY A 78 -1.95 -4.44 1.52
CA GLY A 78 -1.42 -5.78 1.22
C GLY A 78 -0.49 -5.74 0.00
N THR A 79 -0.66 -6.67 -0.94
CA THR A 79 -0.06 -6.59 -2.29
C THR A 79 -1.13 -6.20 -3.34
N GLY A 80 -2.18 -5.50 -2.89
CA GLY A 80 -3.44 -5.35 -3.60
C GLY A 80 -4.51 -6.33 -3.10
N ILE A 81 -5.77 -5.91 -3.16
CA ILE A 81 -6.94 -6.70 -2.76
C ILE A 81 -7.74 -7.04 -4.02
N SER A 82 -7.92 -8.32 -4.31
CA SER A 82 -8.73 -8.79 -5.44
C SER A 82 -10.22 -8.76 -5.10
N ARG A 83 -11.08 -8.85 -6.11
CA ARG A 83 -12.53 -8.98 -5.89
C ARG A 83 -12.84 -10.27 -5.12
N GLU A 84 -12.12 -11.34 -5.39
CA GLU A 84 -12.25 -12.65 -4.76
C GLU A 84 -11.86 -12.61 -3.27
N ASP A 85 -10.84 -11.81 -2.90
CA ASP A 85 -10.48 -11.58 -1.50
C ASP A 85 -11.62 -10.93 -0.74
N ILE A 86 -12.26 -9.92 -1.34
CA ILE A 86 -13.36 -9.17 -0.72
C ILE A 86 -14.55 -10.10 -0.45
N VAL A 87 -14.89 -10.96 -1.41
CA VAL A 87 -15.99 -11.92 -1.27
C VAL A 87 -15.65 -13.01 -0.25
N SER A 88 -14.48 -13.65 -0.38
CA SER A 88 -14.10 -14.81 0.46
C SER A 88 -13.86 -14.42 1.92
N GLN A 89 -13.26 -13.27 2.16
CA GLN A 89 -12.97 -12.76 3.51
C GLN A 89 -14.09 -11.86 4.07
N LYS A 90 -15.17 -11.63 3.31
CA LYS A 90 -16.30 -10.77 3.67
C LYS A 90 -15.84 -9.36 4.08
N LEU A 91 -14.90 -8.78 3.33
CA LEU A 91 -14.36 -7.47 3.64
C LEU A 91 -15.42 -6.37 3.41
N PRO A 92 -15.48 -5.32 4.26
CA PRO A 92 -16.38 -4.19 4.09
C PRO A 92 -15.87 -3.22 3.01
N LEU A 93 -15.56 -3.75 1.82
CA LEU A 93 -14.98 -3.02 0.69
C LEU A 93 -15.90 -3.15 -0.54
N PRO A 94 -15.89 -2.19 -1.48
CA PRO A 94 -16.64 -2.30 -2.73
C PRO A 94 -16.18 -3.51 -3.55
N LEU A 95 -17.11 -4.23 -4.19
CA LEU A 95 -16.82 -5.42 -4.99
C LEU A 95 -16.12 -5.09 -6.32
N ARG A 96 -14.85 -4.70 -6.25
CA ARG A 96 -13.99 -4.40 -7.40
C ARG A 96 -12.54 -4.83 -7.15
N ASP A 97 -11.77 -4.95 -8.22
CA ASP A 97 -10.35 -5.21 -8.12
C ASP A 97 -9.59 -3.96 -7.67
N MET A 98 -8.83 -4.09 -6.59
CA MET A 98 -8.07 -3.03 -5.95
C MET A 98 -6.58 -3.41 -5.89
N ARG A 99 -6.08 -4.12 -6.91
CA ARG A 99 -4.64 -4.38 -7.06
C ARG A 99 -3.93 -3.22 -7.76
N PRO A 100 -2.66 -2.92 -7.38
CA PRO A 100 -1.90 -1.84 -7.99
C PRO A 100 -1.65 -2.13 -9.48
N VAL A 101 -1.90 -1.14 -10.34
CA VAL A 101 -1.81 -1.30 -11.80
C VAL A 101 -0.54 -0.64 -12.35
N SER A 102 -0.37 0.67 -12.14
CA SER A 102 0.80 1.39 -12.65
C SER A 102 2.11 0.97 -11.96
N LEU A 103 3.24 1.28 -12.60
CA LEU A 103 4.57 1.07 -12.01
C LEU A 103 4.69 1.81 -10.67
N GLU A 104 4.21 3.05 -10.59
CA GLU A 104 4.25 3.89 -9.39
C GLU A 104 3.35 3.32 -8.28
N GLU A 105 2.14 2.85 -8.62
CA GLU A 105 1.27 2.16 -7.66
C GLU A 105 1.97 0.93 -7.06
N GLN A 106 2.62 0.12 -7.90
CA GLN A 106 3.34 -1.08 -7.46
C GLN A 106 4.56 -0.74 -6.60
N LEU A 107 5.36 0.25 -7.00
CA LEU A 107 6.53 0.70 -6.22
C LEU A 107 6.13 1.19 -4.82
N ILE A 108 5.06 1.97 -4.72
CA ILE A 108 4.56 2.49 -3.42
C ILE A 108 3.98 1.35 -2.58
N CYS A 109 3.16 0.49 -3.18
CA CYS A 109 2.57 -0.67 -2.50
C CYS A 109 3.67 -1.59 -1.95
N TYR A 110 4.68 -1.90 -2.75
CA TYR A 110 5.83 -2.70 -2.34
C TYR A 110 6.63 -2.01 -1.22
N ALA A 111 6.97 -0.73 -1.39
CA ALA A 111 7.72 0.04 -0.39
C ALA A 111 7.03 0.11 0.98
N ASP A 112 5.69 0.21 1.01
CA ASP A 112 4.92 0.23 2.27
C ASP A 112 5.11 -1.05 3.09
N LYS A 113 5.31 -2.22 2.45
CA LYS A 113 5.43 -3.49 3.18
C LYS A 113 6.63 -3.52 4.14
N PHE A 114 7.68 -2.78 3.82
CA PHE A 114 8.90 -2.71 4.63
C PHE A 114 8.72 -1.94 5.93
N TYR A 115 7.72 -1.06 6.03
CA TYR A 115 7.55 -0.22 7.21
C TYR A 115 6.35 -0.67 8.04
N SER A 116 6.39 -0.39 9.34
CA SER A 116 5.27 -0.63 10.26
C SER A 116 4.70 0.70 10.72
N LYS A 117 3.44 0.70 11.15
CA LYS A 117 2.81 1.87 11.77
C LYS A 117 3.02 1.93 13.29
N ASN A 118 3.83 1.02 13.84
CA ASN A 118 4.19 1.02 15.27
C ASN A 118 5.19 2.16 15.54
N PRO A 119 4.90 3.09 16.48
CA PRO A 119 5.73 4.26 16.75
C PRO A 119 7.21 3.95 17.03
N GLN A 120 7.50 2.85 17.71
CA GLN A 120 8.87 2.43 18.07
C GLN A 120 9.65 1.84 16.88
N LYS A 121 8.97 1.50 15.77
CA LYS A 121 9.55 0.82 14.60
C LYS A 121 9.24 1.54 13.28
N LEU A 122 8.76 2.78 13.32
CA LEU A 122 8.35 3.55 12.13
C LEU A 122 9.44 3.69 11.06
N ARG A 123 10.72 3.72 11.47
CA ARG A 123 11.86 3.95 10.59
C ARG A 123 12.71 2.70 10.32
N ILE A 124 12.33 1.56 10.88
CA ILE A 124 13.08 0.31 10.76
C ILE A 124 12.44 -0.53 9.67
N GLU A 125 13.22 -0.86 8.64
CA GLU A 125 12.76 -1.77 7.59
C GLU A 125 12.62 -3.19 8.12
N LYS A 126 11.52 -3.84 7.76
CA LYS A 126 11.31 -5.26 8.03
C LYS A 126 12.16 -6.07 7.05
N PRO A 127 12.82 -7.14 7.51
CA PRO A 127 13.44 -8.12 6.62
C PRO A 127 12.39 -8.74 5.68
N VAL A 128 12.80 -9.06 4.46
CA VAL A 128 11.96 -9.73 3.43
C VAL A 128 11.25 -10.96 3.99
N GLU A 129 11.98 -11.82 4.70
CA GLU A 129 11.43 -13.03 5.32
C GLU A 129 10.25 -12.75 6.25
N LYS A 130 10.32 -11.65 7.00
CA LYS A 130 9.25 -11.25 7.91
C LYS A 130 8.02 -10.72 7.15
N ILE A 131 8.25 -10.06 6.02
CA ILE A 131 7.17 -9.58 5.15
C ILE A 131 6.49 -10.78 4.50
N ARG A 132 7.27 -11.70 3.90
CA ARG A 132 6.81 -12.96 3.32
C ARG A 132 5.94 -13.76 4.29
N ALA A 133 6.44 -14.00 5.51
CA ALA A 133 5.69 -14.72 6.54
C ALA A 133 4.38 -14.03 6.95
N LYS A 134 4.32 -12.69 6.89
CA LYS A 134 3.07 -11.94 7.16
C LYS A 134 2.09 -12.08 6.00
N LEU A 135 2.56 -12.01 4.75
CA LEU A 135 1.73 -12.13 3.55
C LEU A 135 1.15 -13.53 3.37
N ALA A 136 1.89 -14.58 3.74
CA ALA A 136 1.43 -15.97 3.66
C ALA A 136 0.12 -16.24 4.42
N ARG A 137 -0.20 -15.42 5.44
CA ARG A 137 -1.46 -15.51 6.19
C ARG A 137 -2.69 -15.11 5.38
N PHE A 138 -2.50 -14.40 4.26
CA PHE A 138 -3.56 -13.84 3.42
C PHE A 138 -3.72 -14.56 2.08
N GLY A 139 -2.85 -15.53 1.78
CA GLY A 139 -2.88 -16.29 0.52
C GLY A 139 -1.50 -16.45 -0.11
N GLU A 140 -1.32 -17.55 -0.84
CA GLU A 140 -0.08 -17.82 -1.58
C GLU A 140 0.12 -16.82 -2.72
N ASP A 141 -0.97 -16.36 -3.35
CA ASP A 141 -0.97 -15.33 -4.39
C ASP A 141 -0.32 -14.03 -3.90
N LYS A 142 -0.52 -13.66 -2.63
CA LYS A 142 0.09 -12.47 -2.02
C LYS A 142 1.60 -12.59 -1.92
N VAL A 143 2.07 -13.79 -1.57
CA VAL A 143 3.50 -14.09 -1.50
C VAL A 143 4.11 -14.09 -2.90
N GLN A 144 3.49 -14.78 -3.85
CA GLN A 144 3.97 -14.82 -5.24
C GLN A 144 4.07 -13.41 -5.85
N GLN A 145 3.09 -12.54 -5.60
CA GLN A 145 3.15 -11.15 -6.06
C GLN A 145 4.30 -10.37 -5.41
N PHE A 146 4.56 -10.60 -4.13
CA PHE A 146 5.68 -9.97 -3.42
C PHE A 146 7.04 -10.47 -3.93
N GLU A 147 7.19 -11.76 -4.21
CA GLU A 147 8.43 -12.30 -4.80
C GLU A 147 8.70 -11.70 -6.18
N ARG A 148 7.68 -11.54 -7.04
CA ARG A 148 7.83 -10.83 -8.32
C ARG A 148 8.37 -9.41 -8.14
N TRP A 149 7.92 -8.70 -7.11
CA TRP A 149 8.45 -7.37 -6.80
C TRP A 149 9.87 -7.41 -6.25
N VAL A 150 10.24 -8.43 -5.47
CA VAL A 150 11.63 -8.64 -5.05
C VAL A 150 12.53 -8.87 -6.26
N GLU A 151 12.11 -9.69 -7.22
CA GLU A 151 12.86 -9.94 -8.46
C GLU A 151 12.97 -8.67 -9.32
N GLN A 152 11.87 -7.93 -9.46
CA GLN A 152 11.79 -6.77 -10.35
C GLN A 152 12.45 -5.51 -9.77
N PHE A 153 12.29 -5.25 -8.47
CA PHE A 153 12.71 -4.01 -7.82
C PHE A 153 13.87 -4.19 -6.82
N GLY A 154 14.17 -5.43 -6.41
CA GLY A 154 15.12 -5.75 -5.35
C GLY A 154 14.64 -5.29 -3.97
N THR A 155 15.54 -5.34 -2.97
CA THR A 155 15.26 -4.97 -1.57
C THR A 155 15.89 -3.65 -1.16
#